data_AF-A0A3D1I7L8-F1
#
_entry.id   AF-A0A3D1I7L8-F1
#
_cell.length_a   1.000
_cell.length_b   1.000
_cell.length_c   1.000
_cell.angle_alpha   90.00
_cell.angle_beta   90.00
_cell.angle_gamma   90.00
#
_symmetry.space_group_name_H-M   'P 1'
#
loop_
_entity.id
_entity.type
_entity.pdbx_description
1 polymer ?
#
loop_
_entity_poly.entity_id
_entity_poly.type
_entity_poly.pdbx_seq_one_letter_code
_entity_poly.pdbx_strand_id
1 'polypeptide(L)'
;MEARIRRELDEARKAPLSRMGKVRRLLRLSRRTRALAEHLADLGFQEFHRNRDSRSKRFWRTAANLLALADVARLLARRELQEARVSRGGS
;
A
#
# COMPACT_ATOMS: atom_id res chain seq x y z
N MET A 1 0.15 -13.14 0.23
CA MET A 1 0.14 -11.82 0.88
C MET A 1 -0.13 -10.69 -0.11
N GLU A 2 0.73 -10.50 -1.12
CA GLU A 2 0.58 -9.44 -2.13
C GLU A 2 -0.80 -9.46 -2.82
N ALA A 3 -1.26 -10.64 -3.24
CA ALA A 3 -2.58 -10.82 -3.85
C ALA A 3 -3.74 -10.37 -2.93
N ARG A 4 -3.60 -10.51 -1.61
CA ARG A 4 -4.60 -10.04 -0.64
C ARG A 4 -4.66 -8.52 -0.61
N ILE A 5 -3.50 -7.85 -0.56
CA ILE A 5 -3.44 -6.38 -0.54
C ILE A 5 -3.93 -5.79 -1.87
N ARG A 6 -3.65 -6.46 -3.00
CA ARG A 6 -4.23 -6.11 -4.30
C ARG A 6 -5.76 -6.21 -4.30
N ARG A 7 -6.34 -7.28 -3.72
CA ARG A 7 -7.81 -7.38 -3.55
C ARG A 7 -8.36 -6.28 -2.64
N GLU A 8 -7.72 -6.03 -1.49
CA GLU A 8 -8.16 -4.96 -0.57
C GLU A 8 -8.09 -3.56 -1.23
N LEU A 9 -7.14 -3.33 -2.12
CA LEU A 9 -7.06 -2.11 -2.96
C LEU A 9 -8.25 -2.00 -3.90
N ASP A 10 -8.56 -3.06 -4.63
CA ASP A 10 -9.70 -3.06 -5.57
C ASP A 10 -11.04 -2.91 -4.84
N GLU A 11 -11.20 -3.57 -3.69
CA GLU A 11 -12.36 -3.39 -2.82
C GLU A 11 -12.47 -1.95 -2.32
N ALA A 12 -11.37 -1.33 -1.88
CA ALA A 12 -11.39 0.05 -1.40
C ALA A 12 -11.82 1.04 -2.50
N ARG A 13 -11.47 0.77 -3.76
CA ARG A 13 -11.89 1.58 -4.92
C ARG A 13 -13.37 1.39 -5.24
N LYS A 14 -13.84 0.14 -5.25
CA LYS A 14 -15.21 -0.24 -5.61
C LYS A 14 -16.22 -0.06 -4.47
N ALA A 15 -15.76 0.16 -3.24
CA ALA A 15 -16.63 0.29 -2.09
C ALA A 15 -17.67 1.41 -2.26
N PRO A 16 -18.93 1.21 -1.85
CA PRO A 16 -19.99 2.22 -1.89
C PRO A 16 -19.82 3.23 -0.75
N LEU A 17 -18.65 3.85 -0.66
CA LEU A 17 -18.30 4.85 0.34
C LEU A 17 -18.27 6.23 -0.30
N SER A 18 -18.52 7.26 0.50
CA SER A 18 -18.22 8.64 0.11
C SER A 18 -16.74 8.76 -0.28
N ARG A 19 -16.42 9.74 -1.13
CA ARG A 19 -15.03 9.99 -1.56
C ARG A 19 -14.07 10.07 -0.36
N MET A 20 -14.45 10.78 0.70
CA MET A 20 -13.62 10.86 1.93
C MET A 20 -13.51 9.53 2.68
N GLY A 21 -14.55 8.70 2.65
CA GLY A 21 -14.48 7.32 3.13
C GLY A 21 -13.46 6.48 2.36
N LYS A 22 -13.48 6.56 1.02
CA LYS A 22 -12.51 5.89 0.15
C LYS A 22 -11.07 6.35 0.43
N VAL A 23 -10.85 7.66 0.48
CA VAL A 23 -9.54 8.25 0.80
C VAL A 23 -9.01 7.75 2.13
N ARG A 24 -9.81 7.81 3.21
CA ARG A 24 -9.38 7.33 4.54
C ARG A 24 -9.05 5.84 4.52
N ARG A 25 -9.84 5.02 3.83
CA ARG A 25 -9.60 3.57 3.68
C ARG A 25 -8.30 3.30 2.93
N LEU A 26 -8.08 3.96 1.80
CA LEU A 26 -6.86 3.83 1.00
C LEU A 26 -5.60 4.27 1.78
N LEU A 27 -5.68 5.39 2.53
CA LEU A 27 -4.56 5.86 3.37
C LEU A 27 -4.29 4.94 4.55
N ARG A 28 -5.31 4.29 5.13
CA ARG A 28 -5.14 3.28 6.17
C ARG A 28 -4.47 2.03 5.62
N LEU A 29 -4.89 1.58 4.43
CA LEU A 29 -4.27 0.45 3.74
C LEU A 29 -2.81 0.75 3.41
N SER A 30 -2.52 1.92 2.82
CA SER A 30 -1.16 2.38 2.53
C SER A 30 -0.24 2.29 3.75
N ARG A 31 -0.67 2.84 4.89
CA ARG A 31 0.11 2.82 6.15
C ARG A 31 0.37 1.40 6.66
N ARG A 32 -0.66 0.54 6.68
CA ARG A 32 -0.51 -0.85 7.14
C ARG A 32 0.40 -1.67 6.22
N THR A 33 0.25 -1.52 4.91
CA THR A 33 1.09 -2.19 3.92
C THR A 33 2.55 -1.76 4.04
N ARG A 34 2.79 -0.47 4.27
CA ARG A 34 4.14 0.07 4.46
C ARG A 34 4.81 -0.47 5.73
N ALA A 35 4.11 -0.45 6.86
CA ALA A 35 4.63 -1.02 8.11
C ALA A 35 4.98 -2.51 7.97
N LEU A 36 4.16 -3.27 7.24
CA LEU A 36 4.47 -4.67 6.94
C LEU A 36 5.70 -4.81 6.04
N ALA A 37 5.86 -3.93 5.06
CA ALA A 37 7.03 -3.94 4.18
C ALA A 37 8.33 -3.62 4.96
N GLU A 38 8.29 -2.64 5.85
CA GLU A 38 9.41 -2.27 6.73
C GLU A 38 9.80 -3.45 7.63
N HIS A 39 8.81 -4.10 8.26
CA HIS A 39 9.07 -5.31 9.05
C HIS A 39 9.71 -6.45 8.24
N LEU A 40 9.27 -6.68 6.99
CA LEU A 40 9.90 -7.68 6.12
C LEU A 40 11.32 -7.27 5.70
N ALA A 41 11.58 -5.98 5.52
CA ALA A 41 12.92 -5.49 5.22
C ALA A 41 13.87 -5.75 6.40
N ASP A 42 13.41 -5.51 7.63
CA ASP A 42 14.16 -5.80 8.86
C ASP A 42 14.47 -7.29 9.00
N LEU A 43 13.50 -8.17 8.75
CA LEU A 43 13.73 -9.61 8.73
C LEU A 43 14.73 -10.02 7.65
N GLY A 44 14.63 -9.42 6.46
CA GLY A 44 15.59 -9.65 5.37
C GLY A 44 17.01 -9.22 5.74
N PHE A 45 17.15 -8.10 6.47
CA PHE A 45 18.42 -7.62 6.99
C PHE A 45 19.01 -8.58 8.03
N GLN A 46 18.22 -8.98 9.03
CA GLN A 46 18.66 -9.95 10.04
C GLN A 46 19.09 -11.28 9.42
N GLU A 47 18.32 -11.79 8.46
CA GLU A 47 18.64 -13.04 7.77
C GLU A 47 19.89 -12.93 6.88
N PHE A 48 20.10 -11.78 6.23
CA PHE A 48 21.30 -11.51 5.45
C PHE A 48 22.56 -11.59 6.33
N HIS A 49 22.51 -10.96 7.50
CA HIS A 49 23.60 -10.97 8.47
C HIS A 49 23.86 -12.35 9.07
N ARG A 50 22.84 -13.22 9.14
CA ARG A 50 23.00 -14.60 9.62
C ARG A 50 23.62 -15.53 8.60
N ASN A 51 23.14 -15.56 7.35
CA ASN A 51 23.54 -16.60 6.39
C ASN A 51 23.67 -16.18 4.91
N ARG A 52 23.60 -14.89 4.54
CA ARG A 52 23.69 -14.39 3.13
C ARG A 52 22.88 -15.19 2.08
N ASP A 53 21.79 -15.82 2.52
CA ASP A 53 21.10 -16.84 1.75
C ASP A 53 19.94 -16.27 0.90
N SER A 54 19.48 -17.06 -0.06
CA SER A 54 18.30 -16.86 -0.91
C SER A 54 17.03 -16.46 -0.15
N ARG A 55 16.93 -16.81 1.14
CA ARG A 55 15.80 -16.44 2.02
C ARG A 55 15.75 -14.93 2.31
N SER A 56 16.89 -14.29 2.53
CA SER A 56 16.96 -12.82 2.69
C SER A 56 16.48 -12.09 1.44
N LYS A 57 16.87 -12.54 0.24
CA LYS A 57 16.41 -12.00 -1.05
C LYS A 57 14.88 -12.07 -1.20
N ARG A 58 14.25 -13.14 -0.71
CA ARG A 58 12.78 -13.29 -0.72
C ARG A 58 12.10 -12.27 0.19
N PHE A 59 12.66 -11.98 1.36
CA PHE A 59 12.14 -10.95 2.26
C PHE A 59 12.20 -9.55 1.61
N TRP A 60 13.36 -9.15 1.09
CA TRP A 60 13.52 -7.86 0.42
C TRP A 60 12.66 -7.71 -0.82
N ARG A 61 12.57 -8.75 -1.66
CA ARG A 61 11.66 -8.72 -2.83
C ARG A 61 10.21 -8.52 -2.40
N THR A 62 9.78 -9.23 -1.35
CA THR A 62 8.41 -9.09 -0.84
C THR A 62 8.18 -7.70 -0.26
N ALA A 63 9.13 -7.17 0.52
CA ALA A 63 9.08 -5.82 1.06
C ALA A 63 8.95 -4.76 -0.05
N ALA A 64 9.76 -4.87 -1.11
CA ALA A 64 9.70 -3.95 -2.25
C ALA A 64 8.32 -3.99 -2.94
N ASN A 65 7.77 -5.18 -3.18
CA ASN A 65 6.43 -5.32 -3.77
C ASN A 65 5.35 -4.67 -2.88
N LEU A 66 5.45 -4.84 -1.55
CA LEU A 66 4.51 -4.23 -0.62
C LEU A 66 4.65 -2.71 -0.58
N LEU A 67 5.87 -2.16 -0.60
CA LEU A 67 6.09 -0.71 -0.71
C LEU A 67 5.43 -0.13 -1.97
N ALA A 68 5.62 -0.79 -3.12
CA ALA A 68 4.98 -0.37 -4.37
C ALA A 68 3.45 -0.35 -4.26
N LEU A 69 2.84 -1.35 -3.61
CA LEU A 69 1.39 -1.36 -3.38
C LEU A 69 0.94 -0.26 -2.41
N ALA A 70 1.73 0.04 -1.37
CA ALA A 70 1.45 1.14 -0.45
C ALA A 70 1.45 2.50 -1.17
N ASP A 71 2.36 2.70 -2.12
CA ASP A 71 2.43 3.91 -2.93
C ASP A 71 1.27 4.02 -3.92
N VAL A 72 0.87 2.91 -4.55
CA VAL A 72 -0.34 2.84 -5.38
C VAL A 72 -1.58 3.25 -4.57
N ALA A 73 -1.73 2.73 -3.33
CA ALA A 73 -2.83 3.11 -2.45
C ALA A 73 -2.86 4.63 -2.20
N ARG A 74 -1.69 5.23 -1.94
CA ARG A 74 -1.55 6.68 -1.71
C ARG A 74 -1.85 7.50 -2.95
N LEU A 75 -1.42 7.04 -4.13
CA LEU A 75 -1.71 7.68 -5.41
C LEU A 75 -3.22 7.71 -5.68
N LEU A 76 -3.90 6.59 -5.48
CA LEU A 76 -5.36 6.50 -5.64
C LEU A 76 -6.09 7.43 -4.66
N ALA A 77 -5.65 7.48 -3.40
CA ALA A 77 -6.21 8.41 -2.41
C ALA A 77 -6.06 9.89 -2.84
N ARG A 78 -4.92 10.25 -3.44
CA ARG A 78 -4.70 11.60 -3.97
C ARG A 78 -5.61 11.91 -5.15
N ARG A 79 -5.82 10.97 -6.07
CA ARG A 79 -6.73 11.14 -7.22
C ARG A 79 -8.16 11.40 -6.77
N GLU A 80 -8.66 10.61 -5.82
CA GLU A 80 -9.99 10.80 -5.22
C GLU A 80 -10.16 12.18 -4.56
N LEU A 81 -9.10 12.70 -3.92
CA LEU A 81 -9.10 14.06 -3.37
C LEU A 81 -9.13 15.15 -4.45
N GLN A 82 -8.41 14.95 -5.56
CA GLN A 82 -8.38 15.91 -6.66
C GLN A 82 -9.73 15.98 -7.39
N GLU A 83 -10.35 14.84 -7.67
CA GLU A 83 -11.69 14.78 -8.25
C GLU A 83 -12.74 15.46 -7.35
N ALA A 84 -12.63 15.30 -6.03
CA ALA A 84 -13.48 16.02 -5.07
C ALA A 84 -13.33 17.54 -5.10
N ARG A 85 -12.13 18.05 -5.43
CA ARG A 85 -11.87 19.49 -5.57
C ARG A 85 -12.44 20.04 -6.87
N VAL A 86 -12.26 19.34 -7.99
CA VAL A 86 -12.78 19.75 -9.31
C VAL A 86 -14.31 19.85 -9.27
N SER A 87 -15.01 18.89 -8.65
CA SER A 87 -16.48 18.92 -8.54
C SER A 87 -17.03 20.06 -7.67
N ARG A 88 -16.20 20.80 -6.90
CA ARG A 88 -16.63 21.91 -6.05
C ARG A 88 -16.34 23.29 -6.64
N GLY A 89 -15.49 23.38 -7.67
CA GLY A 89 -15.05 24.64 -8.27
C GLY A 89 -15.69 24.98 -9.62
N GLY A 90 -16.58 24.12 -10.14
CA GLY A 90 -17.35 24.36 -11.35
C GLY A 90 -18.81 24.61 -10.99
N SER A 91 -19.14 25.81 -10.56
CA SER A 91 -20.51 26.32 -10.39
C SER A 91 -20.49 27.82 -10.63
#